data_AF-A0A8I0P814-F1
#
_entry.id   AF-A0A8I0P814-F1
#
_cell.length_a   1.000
_cell.length_b   1.000
_cell.length_c   1.000
_cell.angle_alpha   90.00
_cell.angle_beta   90.00
_cell.angle_gamma   90.00
#
_symmetry.space_group_name_H-M   'P 1'
#
loop_
_entity.id
_entity.type
_entity.pdbx_description
1 polymer ?
#
loop_
_entity_poly.entity_id
_entity_poly.type
_entity_poly.pdbx_seq_one_letter_code
_entity_poly.pdbx_strand_id
1 'polypeptide(L)'
;MTTARSTASYAQLGVVYAEQLAAQDVTASMLTHKWQADDLIAPHSDIDIRVVLDETPASWWEWNERLATAHHRAVLLDPSHSRLLEHPPGFAFTTGELDRNQVSPAETSTWSLVTGSAATLGRWQSRAQMMPWSRADERFYRGILDARIGGRYQLDKDSADNVHHDLDGYRRHCVAWHYVAPCWFASAALATRTRGPGKTAALSQWHPGELEVLAEAILRLSATSSDPEPSPTQLLRSAHVAVDAVLRRTPRPRPLPEGSEAEAEAWTTTAGMLRVRAARWIYYLDPPPETATGYLIAREEKELRSARNTLTRLADRTSGDDALLVKAMTELLPPGPTTASTLHDLLALWSRHRSVVEDFLSAHST
;
A
#
# COMPACT_ATOMS: atom_id res chain seq x y z
N MET A 1 13.50 29.14 -2.50
CA MET A 1 12.25 28.98 -3.29
C MET A 1 12.39 27.75 -4.18
N THR A 2 12.22 26.55 -3.61
CA THR A 2 12.54 25.29 -4.32
C THR A 2 11.50 24.19 -4.01
N THR A 3 10.22 24.53 -4.02
CA THR A 3 9.12 23.58 -3.76
C THR A 3 8.31 23.22 -5.01
N ALA A 4 8.51 23.90 -6.15
CA ALA A 4 7.68 23.70 -7.35
C ALA A 4 8.24 22.69 -8.38
N ARG A 5 9.47 22.16 -8.21
CA ARG A 5 10.10 21.25 -9.19
C ARG A 5 9.90 19.76 -8.92
N SER A 6 9.44 19.36 -7.73
CA SER A 6 9.44 17.94 -7.33
C SER A 6 8.10 17.21 -7.46
N THR A 7 6.96 17.93 -7.38
CA THR A 7 5.64 17.32 -7.64
C THR A 7 5.43 17.02 -9.12
N ALA A 8 6.09 17.77 -9.99
CA ALA A 8 6.08 17.56 -11.43
C ALA A 8 6.62 16.16 -11.80
N SER A 9 7.65 15.64 -11.13
CA SER A 9 8.22 14.32 -11.47
C SER A 9 7.31 13.16 -11.10
N TYR A 10 6.69 13.16 -9.91
CA TYR A 10 5.76 12.10 -9.50
C TYR A 10 4.48 12.07 -10.33
N ALA A 11 3.90 13.24 -10.61
CA ALA A 11 2.71 13.33 -11.46
C ALA A 11 3.02 12.90 -12.91
N GLN A 12 4.16 13.33 -13.46
CA GLN A 12 4.61 12.89 -14.78
C GLN A 12 4.86 11.39 -14.83
N LEU A 13 5.49 10.82 -13.79
CA LEU A 13 5.74 9.38 -13.71
C LEU A 13 4.43 8.57 -13.68
N GLY A 14 3.39 9.06 -13.01
CA GLY A 14 2.06 8.45 -13.05
C GLY A 14 1.46 8.42 -14.47
N VAL A 15 1.66 9.48 -15.26
CA VAL A 15 1.23 9.54 -16.68
C VAL A 15 2.04 8.56 -17.53
N VAL A 16 3.37 8.56 -17.39
CA VAL A 16 4.25 7.61 -18.09
C VAL A 16 3.85 6.18 -17.78
N TYR A 17 3.53 5.87 -16.51
CA TYR A 17 3.07 4.55 -16.11
C TYR A 17 1.75 4.18 -16.80
N ALA A 18 0.79 5.12 -16.86
CA ALA A 18 -0.48 4.92 -17.56
C ALA A 18 -0.28 4.62 -19.06
N GLU A 19 0.65 5.32 -19.72
CA GLU A 19 1.00 5.07 -21.11
C GLU A 19 1.60 3.68 -21.31
N GLN A 20 2.47 3.22 -20.41
CA GLN A 20 3.03 1.87 -20.48
C GLN A 20 1.97 0.79 -20.27
N LEU A 21 1.01 1.01 -19.36
CA LEU A 21 -0.14 0.10 -19.17
C LEU A 21 -0.98 0.01 -20.44
N ALA A 22 -1.36 1.16 -21.02
CA ALA A 22 -2.13 1.20 -22.25
C ALA A 22 -1.41 0.51 -23.43
N ALA A 23 -0.09 0.68 -23.53
CA ALA A 23 0.72 0.03 -24.56
C ALA A 23 0.77 -1.51 -24.43
N GLN A 24 0.43 -2.07 -23.27
CA GLN A 24 0.33 -3.52 -23.02
C GLN A 24 -1.11 -4.01 -22.93
N ASP A 25 -2.08 -3.25 -23.44
CA ASP A 25 -3.52 -3.56 -23.35
C ASP A 25 -4.02 -3.76 -21.91
N VAL A 26 -3.38 -3.10 -20.94
CA VAL A 26 -3.87 -3.01 -19.56
C VAL A 26 -4.71 -1.76 -19.44
N THR A 27 -5.99 -1.89 -19.78
CA THR A 27 -6.93 -0.76 -19.74
C THR A 27 -7.42 -0.54 -18.32
N ALA A 28 -7.12 0.63 -17.75
CA ALA A 28 -7.60 1.06 -16.45
C ALA A 28 -8.58 2.23 -16.60
N SER A 29 -9.73 2.16 -15.93
CA SER A 29 -10.66 3.28 -15.81
C SER A 29 -10.08 4.41 -14.98
N MET A 30 -9.26 4.04 -14.00
CA MET A 30 -8.61 4.97 -13.09
C MET A 30 -7.31 4.39 -12.57
N LEU A 31 -6.29 5.24 -12.48
CA LEU A 31 -5.10 4.99 -11.68
C LEU A 31 -5.08 5.97 -10.52
N THR A 32 -4.73 5.46 -9.34
CA THR A 32 -4.57 6.30 -8.14
C THR A 32 -3.26 6.01 -7.45
N HIS A 33 -2.75 6.98 -6.70
CA HIS A 33 -1.75 6.74 -5.66
C HIS A 33 -2.47 6.46 -4.34
N LYS A 34 -1.88 5.64 -3.46
CA LYS A 34 -2.38 5.40 -2.09
C LYS A 34 -2.23 6.63 -1.18
N TRP A 35 -1.39 7.61 -1.51
CA TRP A 35 -1.18 8.80 -0.67
C TRP A 35 -1.46 10.08 -1.43
N GLN A 36 -1.61 11.19 -0.69
CA GLN A 36 -1.74 12.52 -1.28
C GLN A 36 -0.42 13.00 -1.86
N ALA A 37 -0.46 13.94 -2.80
CA ALA A 37 0.74 14.53 -3.39
C ALA A 37 1.71 15.10 -2.33
N ASP A 38 1.17 15.69 -1.27
CA ASP A 38 1.96 16.27 -0.16
C ASP A 38 2.70 15.22 0.68
N ASP A 39 2.32 13.94 0.56
CA ASP A 39 2.99 12.82 1.24
C ASP A 39 4.10 12.18 0.37
N LEU A 40 4.26 12.62 -0.88
CA LEU A 40 5.29 12.14 -1.81
C LEU A 40 6.50 13.08 -1.79
N ILE A 41 7.50 12.73 -1.00
CA ILE A 41 8.68 13.57 -0.75
C ILE A 41 9.81 13.16 -1.68
N ALA A 42 10.07 14.01 -2.68
CA ALA A 42 11.17 13.78 -3.61
C ALA A 42 12.55 13.92 -2.93
N PRO A 43 13.56 13.20 -3.41
CA PRO A 43 13.50 12.13 -4.42
C PRO A 43 13.18 10.75 -3.81
N HIS A 44 12.81 10.71 -2.52
CA HIS A 44 12.93 9.51 -1.70
C HIS A 44 11.66 8.67 -1.59
N SER A 45 10.47 9.21 -1.86
CA SER A 45 9.23 8.43 -1.85
C SER A 45 9.08 7.55 -3.09
N ASP A 46 8.58 6.34 -2.88
CA ASP A 46 8.01 5.48 -3.91
C ASP A 46 6.57 5.88 -4.23
N ILE A 47 6.06 5.35 -5.34
CA ILE A 47 4.68 5.48 -5.77
C ILE A 47 3.92 4.17 -5.52
N ASP A 48 2.98 4.24 -4.58
CA ASP A 48 2.02 3.17 -4.30
C ASP A 48 0.80 3.26 -5.23
N ILE A 49 0.81 2.57 -6.38
CA ILE A 49 -0.29 2.62 -7.36
C ILE A 49 -1.44 1.67 -6.98
N ARG A 50 -2.67 2.08 -7.28
CA ARG A 50 -3.87 1.22 -7.36
C ARG A 50 -4.46 1.30 -8.76
N VAL A 51 -4.91 0.16 -9.28
CA VAL A 51 -5.58 0.08 -10.58
C VAL A 51 -7.07 -0.12 -10.36
N VAL A 52 -7.90 0.67 -11.03
CA VAL A 52 -9.34 0.44 -11.11
C VAL A 52 -9.71 0.09 -12.54
N LEU A 53 -10.40 -1.03 -12.70
CA LEU A 53 -10.86 -1.58 -13.97
C LEU A 53 -12.38 -1.35 -14.13
N ASP A 54 -12.85 -1.24 -15.36
CA ASP A 54 -14.30 -1.14 -15.61
C ASP A 54 -14.97 -2.46 -15.25
N GLU A 55 -14.35 -3.56 -15.67
CA GLU A 55 -14.81 -4.93 -15.47
C GLU A 55 -13.63 -5.86 -15.13
N THR A 56 -13.97 -7.05 -14.65
CA THR A 56 -13.00 -8.13 -14.42
C THR A 56 -12.41 -8.58 -15.76
N PRO A 57 -11.08 -8.74 -15.89
CA PRO A 57 -10.47 -9.27 -17.10
C PRO A 57 -10.88 -10.73 -17.32
N ALA A 58 -10.92 -11.17 -18.58
CA ALA A 58 -11.21 -12.57 -18.92
C ALA A 58 -10.19 -13.56 -18.30
N SER A 59 -8.97 -13.10 -18.04
CA SER A 59 -7.99 -13.83 -17.24
C SER A 59 -7.10 -12.87 -16.47
N TRP A 60 -7.08 -13.03 -15.15
CA TRP A 60 -6.12 -12.36 -14.28
C TRP A 60 -4.69 -12.78 -14.59
N TRP A 61 -4.44 -14.04 -14.97
CA TRP A 61 -3.09 -14.48 -15.31
C TRP A 61 -2.48 -13.67 -16.47
N GLU A 62 -3.15 -13.62 -17.61
CA GLU A 62 -2.69 -12.87 -18.80
C GLU A 62 -2.61 -11.37 -18.52
N TRP A 63 -3.59 -10.85 -17.75
CA TRP A 63 -3.57 -9.46 -17.31
C TRP A 63 -2.34 -9.14 -16.45
N ASN A 64 -1.91 -10.05 -15.56
CA ASN A 64 -0.71 -9.88 -14.74
C ASN A 64 0.59 -9.95 -15.56
N GLU A 65 0.68 -10.81 -16.58
CA GLU A 65 1.85 -10.87 -17.47
C GLU A 65 2.03 -9.54 -18.22
N ARG A 66 0.92 -8.96 -18.71
CA ARG A 66 0.90 -7.63 -19.34
C ARG A 66 1.24 -6.52 -18.34
N LEU A 67 0.69 -6.57 -17.14
CA LEU A 67 0.99 -5.60 -16.07
C LEU A 67 2.47 -5.63 -15.67
N ALA A 68 3.06 -6.82 -15.51
CA ALA A 68 4.49 -6.98 -15.24
C ALA A 68 5.34 -6.39 -16.36
N THR A 69 4.97 -6.67 -17.62
CA THR A 69 5.67 -6.14 -18.79
C THR A 69 5.60 -4.62 -18.85
N ALA A 70 4.42 -4.04 -18.60
CA ALA A 70 4.23 -2.59 -18.56
C ALA A 70 5.08 -1.95 -17.45
N HIS A 71 5.11 -2.56 -16.27
CA HIS A 71 5.90 -2.07 -15.15
C HIS A 71 7.41 -2.15 -15.42
N HIS A 72 7.87 -3.28 -15.92
CA HIS A 72 9.27 -3.47 -16.32
C HIS A 72 9.70 -2.42 -17.36
N ARG A 73 8.86 -2.16 -18.37
CA ARG A 73 9.13 -1.10 -19.36
C ARG A 73 9.17 0.28 -18.74
N ALA A 74 8.25 0.61 -17.84
CA ALA A 74 8.25 1.90 -17.16
C ALA A 74 9.53 2.13 -16.35
N VAL A 75 10.01 1.11 -15.65
CA VAL A 75 11.27 1.18 -14.88
C VAL A 75 12.49 1.32 -15.80
N LEU A 76 12.50 0.67 -16.97
CA LEU A 76 13.60 0.77 -17.94
C LEU A 76 13.77 2.16 -18.58
N LEU A 77 12.75 3.01 -18.56
CA LEU A 77 12.80 4.31 -19.25
C LEU A 77 13.79 5.30 -18.61
N ASP A 78 13.98 5.21 -17.30
CA ASP A 78 14.89 6.08 -16.55
C ASP A 78 15.41 5.32 -15.32
N PRO A 79 16.73 5.27 -15.06
CA PRO A 79 17.29 4.56 -13.91
C PRO A 79 16.69 4.96 -12.55
N SER A 80 16.24 6.21 -12.41
CA SER A 80 15.60 6.68 -11.18
C SER A 80 14.23 6.03 -10.92
N HIS A 81 13.57 5.49 -11.94
CA HIS A 81 12.28 4.83 -11.80
C HIS A 81 12.37 3.52 -10.99
N SER A 82 13.54 2.88 -10.90
CA SER A 82 13.73 1.68 -10.06
C SER A 82 13.44 1.95 -8.57
N ARG A 83 13.68 3.20 -8.12
CA ARG A 83 13.32 3.67 -6.79
C ARG A 83 11.88 4.11 -6.70
N LEU A 84 11.40 4.90 -7.67
CA LEU A 84 10.09 5.54 -7.60
C LEU A 84 8.93 4.58 -7.93
N LEU A 85 9.16 3.61 -8.80
CA LEU A 85 8.25 2.51 -9.15
C LEU A 85 8.81 1.20 -8.57
N GLU A 86 9.08 1.19 -7.27
CA GLU A 86 9.72 0.07 -6.57
C GLU A 86 9.00 -1.27 -6.80
N HIS A 87 7.67 -1.24 -6.90
CA HIS A 87 6.85 -2.41 -7.14
C HIS A 87 5.67 -2.14 -8.07
N PRO A 88 5.14 -3.17 -8.77
CA PRO A 88 3.85 -3.08 -9.45
C PRO A 88 2.71 -2.67 -8.50
N PRO A 89 1.55 -2.27 -9.04
CA PRO A 89 0.40 -1.82 -8.25
C PRO A 89 0.09 -2.74 -7.08
N GLY A 90 -0.37 -2.15 -5.97
CA GLY A 90 -0.66 -2.87 -4.73
C GLY A 90 -2.00 -3.58 -4.72
N PHE A 91 -2.96 -3.05 -5.48
CA PHE A 91 -4.30 -3.61 -5.60
C PHE A 91 -4.87 -3.33 -6.98
N ALA A 92 -5.78 -4.22 -7.41
CA ALA A 92 -6.67 -4.01 -8.54
C ALA A 92 -8.13 -4.20 -8.12
N PHE A 93 -8.97 -3.21 -8.37
CA PHE A 93 -10.41 -3.24 -8.06
C PHE A 93 -11.24 -2.98 -9.31
N THR A 94 -12.52 -3.35 -9.31
CA THR A 94 -13.46 -2.90 -10.34
C THR A 94 -14.22 -1.65 -9.89
N THR A 95 -14.75 -0.89 -10.85
CA THR A 95 -15.66 0.23 -10.55
C THR A 95 -16.90 -0.25 -9.79
N GLY A 96 -17.45 -1.41 -10.13
CA GLY A 96 -18.59 -2.03 -9.46
C GLY A 96 -18.34 -2.32 -7.98
N GLU A 97 -17.16 -2.84 -7.63
CA GLU A 97 -16.77 -3.08 -6.23
C GLU A 97 -16.72 -1.79 -5.41
N LEU A 98 -16.16 -0.72 -5.98
CA LEU A 98 -16.10 0.60 -5.34
C LEU A 98 -17.50 1.22 -5.22
N ASP A 99 -18.32 1.11 -6.26
CA ASP A 99 -19.69 1.62 -6.26
C ASP A 99 -20.58 0.90 -5.24
N ARG A 100 -20.31 -0.38 -4.95
CA ARG A 100 -20.98 -1.17 -3.90
C ARG A 100 -20.38 -1.01 -2.51
N ASN A 101 -19.32 -0.21 -2.33
CA ASN A 101 -18.57 -0.05 -1.08
C ASN A 101 -18.00 -1.37 -0.54
N GLN A 102 -17.51 -2.23 -1.43
CA GLN A 102 -16.83 -3.48 -1.07
C GLN A 102 -15.32 -3.27 -0.88
N VAL A 103 -14.79 -2.08 -1.14
CA VAL A 103 -13.38 -1.74 -0.85
C VAL A 103 -13.32 -1.02 0.50
N SER A 104 -12.28 -1.32 1.27
CA SER A 104 -12.13 -0.74 2.61
C SER A 104 -12.17 0.79 2.59
N PRO A 105 -13.09 1.43 3.34
CA PRO A 105 -13.18 2.89 3.38
C PRO A 105 -11.89 3.57 3.83
N ALA A 106 -11.15 2.95 4.75
CA ALA A 106 -9.85 3.46 5.22
C ALA A 106 -8.75 3.39 4.15
N GLU A 107 -8.85 2.46 3.19
CA GLU A 107 -7.95 2.41 2.04
C GLU A 107 -8.35 3.49 1.03
N THR A 108 -9.62 3.53 0.60
CA THR A 108 -10.12 4.48 -0.41
C THR A 108 -9.96 5.95 0.01
N SER A 109 -10.08 6.25 1.31
CA SER A 109 -9.91 7.62 1.80
C SER A 109 -8.53 8.20 1.52
N THR A 110 -7.52 7.35 1.37
CA THR A 110 -6.12 7.79 1.21
C THR A 110 -5.74 8.12 -0.23
N TRP A 111 -6.57 7.74 -1.19
CA TRP A 111 -6.21 7.78 -2.60
C TRP A 111 -6.08 9.20 -3.16
N SER A 112 -5.20 9.38 -4.14
CA SER A 112 -5.14 10.58 -4.97
C SER A 112 -5.11 10.20 -6.46
N LEU A 113 -5.70 11.04 -7.31
CA LEU A 113 -5.91 10.71 -8.72
C LEU A 113 -4.61 10.81 -9.52
N VAL A 114 -4.37 9.82 -10.39
CA VAL A 114 -3.34 9.87 -11.45
C VAL A 114 -4.01 10.10 -12.80
N THR A 115 -4.89 9.18 -13.21
CA THR A 115 -5.69 9.26 -14.44
C THR A 115 -7.12 8.84 -14.16
N GLY A 116 -8.07 9.29 -14.98
CA GLY A 116 -9.50 8.98 -14.86
C GLY A 116 -10.34 10.15 -14.34
N SER A 117 -11.48 9.86 -13.72
CA SER A 117 -12.45 10.89 -13.30
C SER A 117 -12.28 11.33 -11.84
N ALA A 118 -11.84 12.58 -11.64
CA ALA A 118 -11.77 13.21 -10.32
C ALA A 118 -13.13 13.25 -9.61
N ALA A 119 -14.21 13.47 -10.36
CA ALA A 119 -15.57 13.46 -9.81
C ALA A 119 -15.96 12.07 -9.29
N THR A 120 -15.55 11.00 -9.99
CA THR A 120 -15.80 9.63 -9.55
C THR A 120 -15.01 9.29 -8.29
N LEU A 121 -13.71 9.61 -8.25
CA LEU A 121 -12.90 9.41 -7.05
C LEU A 121 -13.47 10.19 -5.85
N GLY A 122 -13.83 11.45 -6.06
CA GLY A 122 -14.44 12.29 -5.03
C GLY A 122 -15.76 11.73 -4.49
N ARG A 123 -16.57 11.08 -5.32
CA ARG A 123 -17.78 10.37 -4.85
C ARG A 123 -17.43 9.20 -3.93
N TRP A 124 -16.48 8.33 -4.32
CA TRP A 124 -16.07 7.19 -3.50
C TRP A 124 -15.47 7.65 -2.17
N GLN A 125 -14.59 8.66 -2.20
CA GLN A 125 -13.99 9.23 -1.00
C GLN A 125 -15.05 9.87 -0.08
N SER A 126 -15.98 10.65 -0.64
CA SER A 126 -17.07 11.24 0.15
C SER A 126 -17.92 10.16 0.82
N ARG A 127 -18.23 9.07 0.12
CA ARG A 127 -18.96 7.94 0.68
C ARG A 127 -18.16 7.25 1.80
N ALA A 128 -16.88 6.97 1.56
CA ALA A 128 -15.98 6.41 2.57
C ALA A 128 -15.89 7.29 3.82
N GLN A 129 -15.92 8.63 3.70
CA GLN A 129 -15.93 9.54 4.84
C GLN A 129 -17.26 9.55 5.61
N MET A 130 -18.40 9.40 4.91
CA MET A 130 -19.73 9.40 5.52
C MET A 130 -20.10 8.07 6.20
N MET A 131 -19.40 6.98 5.88
CA MET A 131 -19.65 5.68 6.52
C MET A 131 -19.30 5.72 8.01
N PRO A 132 -20.09 5.06 8.89
CA PRO A 132 -19.73 4.92 10.30
C PRO A 132 -18.34 4.31 10.49
N TRP A 133 -17.63 4.71 11.54
CA TRP A 133 -16.38 4.06 11.92
C TRP A 133 -16.63 2.60 12.30
N SER A 134 -15.86 1.68 11.72
CA SER A 134 -16.05 0.24 11.83
C SER A 134 -14.88 -0.45 12.53
N ARG A 135 -15.03 -1.77 12.77
CA ARG A 135 -13.92 -2.61 13.25
C ARG A 135 -12.87 -2.86 12.18
N ALA A 136 -13.26 -2.82 10.89
CA ALA A 136 -12.32 -2.92 9.78
C ALA A 136 -11.37 -1.71 9.76
N ASP A 137 -11.90 -0.50 9.97
CA ASP A 137 -11.08 0.73 10.12
C ASP A 137 -10.11 0.60 11.30
N GLU A 138 -10.62 0.20 12.47
CA GLU A 138 -9.78 0.02 13.65
C GLU A 138 -8.67 -1.00 13.42
N ARG A 139 -8.96 -2.11 12.73
CA ARG A 139 -7.93 -3.10 12.36
C ARG A 139 -6.93 -2.54 11.36
N PHE A 140 -7.37 -1.78 10.36
CA PHE A 140 -6.51 -1.16 9.37
C PHE A 140 -5.48 -0.24 10.03
N TYR A 141 -5.93 0.72 10.84
CA TYR A 141 -5.03 1.68 11.49
C TYR A 141 -4.17 1.02 12.57
N ARG A 142 -4.70 0.04 13.33
CA ARG A 142 -3.87 -0.73 14.26
C ARG A 142 -2.83 -1.58 13.54
N GLY A 143 -3.18 -2.19 12.41
CA GLY A 143 -2.24 -2.92 11.58
C GLY A 143 -1.08 -2.06 11.09
N ILE A 144 -1.33 -0.76 10.80
CA ILE A 144 -0.26 0.20 10.50
C ILE A 144 0.67 0.36 11.71
N LEU A 145 0.13 0.55 12.92
CA LEU A 145 0.92 0.67 14.15
C LEU A 145 1.70 -0.61 14.44
N ASP A 146 1.03 -1.76 14.48
CA ASP A 146 1.62 -3.07 14.78
C ASP A 146 2.79 -3.39 13.86
N ALA A 147 2.68 -3.04 12.57
CA ALA A 147 3.75 -3.20 11.59
C ALA A 147 5.02 -2.39 11.89
N ARG A 148 4.95 -1.32 12.69
CA ARG A 148 6.10 -0.46 13.05
C ARG A 148 6.54 -0.67 14.50
N ILE A 149 5.63 -1.06 15.39
CA ILE A 149 5.90 -1.13 16.84
C ILE A 149 6.17 -2.57 17.30
N GLY A 150 5.58 -3.58 16.67
CA GLY A 150 5.62 -5.00 17.06
C GLY A 150 7.00 -5.68 16.99
N GLY A 151 8.04 -4.93 16.64
CA GLY A 151 9.45 -5.35 16.68
C GLY A 151 10.43 -4.18 16.74
N ARG A 152 9.94 -3.00 17.20
CA ARG A 152 10.56 -1.66 17.18
C ARG A 152 11.24 -1.33 15.86
N TYR A 153 10.67 -0.40 15.09
CA TYR A 153 11.23 0.05 13.80
C TYR A 153 12.77 0.11 13.77
N GLN A 154 13.35 -0.52 12.76
CA GLN A 154 14.79 -0.68 12.56
C GLN A 154 15.11 -0.13 11.18
N LEU A 155 15.94 0.91 11.13
CA LEU A 155 16.22 1.65 9.90
C LEU A 155 16.94 0.80 8.84
N ASP A 156 17.69 -0.20 9.26
CA ASP A 156 18.38 -1.16 8.39
C ASP A 156 17.43 -2.11 7.65
N LYS A 157 16.15 -2.18 8.06
CA LYS A 157 15.12 -2.95 7.35
C LYS A 157 14.48 -2.20 6.18
N ASP A 158 14.65 -0.89 6.09
CA ASP A 158 14.31 -0.15 4.88
C ASP A 158 15.45 -0.32 3.88
N SER A 159 15.20 -1.05 2.78
CA SER A 159 16.22 -1.26 1.76
C SER A 159 16.64 0.07 1.16
N ALA A 160 17.94 0.24 0.99
CA ALA A 160 18.53 1.34 0.23
C ALA A 160 19.14 0.86 -1.09
N ASP A 161 18.81 -0.35 -1.54
CA ASP A 161 19.51 -1.02 -2.66
C ASP A 161 19.30 -0.27 -3.99
N ASN A 162 18.14 0.37 -4.17
CA ASN A 162 17.83 1.20 -5.34
C ASN A 162 18.05 2.71 -5.10
N VAL A 163 18.78 3.08 -4.04
CA VAL A 163 19.07 4.48 -3.71
C VAL A 163 20.46 4.84 -4.22
N HIS A 164 20.51 5.44 -5.40
CA HIS A 164 21.77 5.77 -6.07
C HIS A 164 22.39 7.10 -5.60
N HIS A 165 21.60 7.97 -4.97
CA HIS A 165 22.02 9.29 -4.51
C HIS A 165 21.41 9.61 -3.14
N ASP A 166 22.13 10.40 -2.34
CA ASP A 166 21.65 10.92 -1.04
C ASP A 166 21.13 9.83 -0.07
N LEU A 167 22.00 8.86 0.25
CA LEU A 167 21.67 7.78 1.18
C LEU A 167 21.28 8.28 2.58
N ASP A 168 21.93 9.34 3.07
CA ASP A 168 21.61 9.88 4.39
C ASP A 168 20.28 10.62 4.40
N GLY A 169 19.95 11.37 3.34
CA GLY A 169 18.61 11.94 3.16
C GLY A 169 17.54 10.87 3.03
N TYR A 170 17.80 9.79 2.30
CA TYR A 170 16.90 8.63 2.23
C TYR A 170 16.66 8.02 3.61
N ARG A 171 17.73 7.83 4.39
CA ARG A 171 17.60 7.30 5.75
C ARG A 171 16.80 8.22 6.67
N ARG A 172 16.99 9.53 6.58
CA ARG A 172 16.14 10.51 7.31
C ARG A 172 14.69 10.43 6.83
N HIS A 173 14.48 10.27 5.53
CA HIS A 173 13.17 10.06 4.92
C HIS A 173 12.48 8.81 5.51
N CYS A 174 13.15 7.67 5.58
CA CYS A 174 12.57 6.44 6.16
C CYS A 174 12.13 6.66 7.62
N VAL A 175 12.97 7.28 8.45
CA VAL A 175 12.61 7.60 9.85
C VAL A 175 11.35 8.48 9.91
N ALA A 176 11.28 9.53 9.09
CA ALA A 176 10.16 10.45 9.09
C ALA A 176 8.88 9.83 8.48
N TRP A 177 8.98 9.23 7.31
CA TRP A 177 7.84 8.90 6.43
C TRP A 177 7.44 7.43 6.43
N HIS A 178 8.33 6.52 6.86
CA HIS A 178 8.02 5.09 7.04
C HIS A 178 7.73 4.73 8.51
N TYR A 179 8.24 5.53 9.45
CA TYR A 179 8.05 5.31 10.88
C TYR A 179 7.16 6.36 11.56
N VAL A 180 7.59 7.62 11.67
CA VAL A 180 6.85 8.63 12.47
C VAL A 180 5.51 8.99 11.85
N ALA A 181 5.48 9.39 10.59
CA ALA A 181 4.28 9.85 9.91
C ALA A 181 3.17 8.76 9.84
N PRO A 182 3.46 7.48 9.52
CA PRO A 182 2.45 6.42 9.59
C PRO A 182 1.91 6.19 11.01
N CYS A 183 2.77 6.26 12.04
CA CYS A 183 2.35 6.14 13.43
C CYS A 183 1.44 7.29 13.86
N TRP A 184 1.77 8.52 13.45
CA TRP A 184 0.93 9.69 13.69
C TRP A 184 -0.41 9.57 12.97
N PHE A 185 -0.38 9.26 11.67
CA PHE A 185 -1.56 9.04 10.83
C PHE A 185 -2.54 8.05 11.45
N ALA A 186 -2.06 6.86 11.80
CA ALA A 186 -2.90 5.84 12.41
C ALA A 186 -3.41 6.24 13.80
N SER A 187 -2.58 6.90 14.61
CA SER A 187 -2.98 7.36 15.94
C SER A 187 -4.02 8.47 15.89
N ALA A 188 -3.86 9.43 14.97
CA ALA A 188 -4.82 10.49 14.70
C ALA A 188 -6.16 9.91 14.27
N ALA A 189 -6.17 8.98 13.30
CA ALA A 189 -7.39 8.32 12.84
C ALA A 189 -8.09 7.55 13.97
N LEU A 190 -7.34 6.82 14.79
CA LEU A 190 -7.89 6.10 15.96
C LEU A 190 -8.42 7.05 17.05
N ALA A 191 -7.76 8.18 17.28
CA ALA A 191 -8.14 9.17 18.29
C ALA A 191 -9.40 9.95 17.90
N THR A 192 -9.48 10.36 16.64
CA THR A 192 -10.57 11.19 16.10
C THR A 192 -11.73 10.36 15.54
N ARG A 193 -11.48 9.09 15.23
CA ARG A 193 -12.40 8.20 14.49
C ARG A 193 -12.83 8.78 13.15
N THR A 194 -11.89 9.46 12.49
CA THR A 194 -12.05 9.96 11.13
C THR A 194 -11.01 9.32 10.22
N ARG A 195 -11.40 9.03 8.99
CA ARG A 195 -10.48 8.49 7.99
C ARG A 195 -9.70 9.65 7.40
N GLY A 196 -8.41 9.75 7.72
CA GLY A 196 -7.57 10.82 7.18
C GLY A 196 -7.23 10.59 5.69
N PRO A 197 -7.11 11.65 4.87
CA PRO A 197 -6.73 11.51 3.47
C PRO A 197 -5.23 11.21 3.27
N GLY A 198 -4.39 11.45 4.28
CA GLY A 198 -2.94 11.26 4.17
C GLY A 198 -2.21 11.54 5.47
N LYS A 199 -0.89 11.31 5.46
CA LYS A 199 -0.04 11.42 6.65
C LYS A 199 0.15 12.88 7.07
N THR A 200 0.35 13.78 6.10
CA THR A 200 0.47 15.22 6.32
C THR A 200 -0.82 15.82 6.86
N ALA A 201 -1.97 15.45 6.27
CA ALA A 201 -3.27 15.91 6.73
C ALA A 201 -3.56 15.51 8.19
N ALA A 202 -3.08 14.33 8.62
CA ALA A 202 -3.26 13.88 10.00
C ALA A 202 -2.52 14.73 11.04
N LEU A 203 -1.45 15.45 10.66
CA LEU A 203 -0.78 16.42 11.55
C LEU A 203 -1.74 17.57 11.86
N SER A 204 -2.42 18.10 10.84
CA SER A 204 -3.36 19.21 10.98
C SER A 204 -4.73 18.82 11.54
N GLN A 205 -5.03 17.53 11.68
CA GLN A 205 -6.33 17.04 12.16
C GLN A 205 -6.32 16.67 13.65
N TRP A 206 -5.16 16.31 14.20
CA TRP A 206 -5.06 15.84 15.57
C TRP A 206 -3.92 16.56 16.29
N HIS A 207 -4.29 17.35 17.29
CA HIS A 207 -3.37 18.19 18.06
C HIS A 207 -3.27 17.69 19.51
N PRO A 208 -2.50 16.63 19.80
CA PRO A 208 -2.32 16.11 21.16
C PRO A 208 -1.35 16.98 22.00
N GLY A 209 -1.51 18.31 21.95
CA GLY A 209 -0.67 19.30 22.62
C GLY A 209 0.69 19.47 21.94
N GLU A 210 1.76 19.55 22.73
CA GLU A 210 3.13 19.84 22.28
C GLU A 210 3.73 18.78 21.34
N LEU A 211 3.11 17.59 21.22
CA LEU A 211 3.62 16.51 20.39
C LEU A 211 3.55 16.80 18.89
N GLU A 212 2.65 17.68 18.45
CA GLU A 212 2.56 18.08 17.04
C GLU A 212 3.83 18.80 16.61
N VAL A 213 4.32 19.74 17.42
CA VAL A 213 5.56 20.49 17.16
C VAL A 213 6.74 19.53 16.98
N LEU A 214 6.78 18.45 17.78
CA LEU A 214 7.82 17.43 17.67
C LEU A 214 7.69 16.60 16.39
N ALA A 215 6.48 16.21 16.00
CA ALA A 215 6.24 15.49 14.75
C ALA A 215 6.60 16.35 13.54
N GLU A 216 6.12 17.59 13.48
CA GLU A 216 6.46 18.56 12.43
C GLU A 216 7.95 18.85 12.34
N ALA A 217 8.65 18.92 13.48
CA ALA A 217 10.10 19.09 13.51
C ALA A 217 10.80 17.89 12.84
N ILE A 218 10.41 16.66 13.17
CA ILE A 218 10.99 15.45 12.56
C ILE A 218 10.74 15.42 11.06
N LEU A 219 9.52 15.76 10.62
CA LEU A 219 9.20 15.77 9.18
C LEU A 219 9.96 16.85 8.43
N ARG A 220 10.11 18.06 9.00
CA ARG A 220 10.95 19.10 8.41
C ARG A 220 12.41 18.67 8.26
N LEU A 221 12.96 18.01 9.28
CA LEU A 221 14.34 17.50 9.26
C LEU A 221 14.58 16.41 8.20
N SER A 222 13.52 15.80 7.66
CA SER A 222 13.62 14.88 6.52
C SER A 222 13.56 15.57 5.15
N ALA A 223 13.06 16.82 5.09
CA ALA A 223 12.80 17.55 3.85
C ALA A 223 13.82 18.66 3.57
N THR A 224 14.59 19.11 4.56
CA THR A 224 15.49 20.27 4.44
C THR A 224 16.96 19.87 4.40
N SER A 225 17.67 20.25 3.34
CA SER A 225 19.14 20.14 3.18
C SER A 225 19.91 21.29 3.85
N SER A 226 19.55 21.68 5.07
CA SER A 226 20.22 22.79 5.77
C SER A 226 21.21 22.27 6.81
N ASP A 227 22.47 22.69 6.67
CA ASP A 227 23.60 22.27 7.48
C ASP A 227 23.64 23.00 8.85
N PRO A 228 23.92 22.32 9.99
CA PRO A 228 24.09 20.88 10.13
C PRO A 228 22.78 20.11 10.29
N GLU A 229 22.54 19.16 9.38
CA GLU A 229 21.45 18.20 9.51
C GLU A 229 21.76 17.17 10.61
N PRO A 230 20.76 16.68 11.35
CA PRO A 230 20.98 15.59 12.31
C PRO A 230 21.35 14.30 11.58
N SER A 231 22.25 13.52 12.17
CA SER A 231 22.52 12.18 11.64
C SER A 231 21.26 11.30 11.70
N PRO A 232 21.05 10.36 10.76
CA PRO A 232 19.89 9.46 10.79
C PRO A 232 19.69 8.75 12.13
N THR A 233 20.78 8.39 12.81
CA THR A 233 20.76 7.76 14.15
C THR A 233 20.28 8.71 15.25
N GLN A 234 20.64 10.00 15.20
CA GLN A 234 20.11 11.00 16.12
C GLN A 234 18.61 11.25 15.86
N LEU A 235 18.21 11.32 14.59
CA LEU A 235 16.81 11.46 14.21
C LEU A 235 15.98 10.25 14.67
N LEU A 236 16.46 9.03 14.45
CA LEU A 236 15.79 7.79 14.88
C LEU A 236 15.58 7.73 16.39
N ARG A 237 16.57 8.16 17.19
CA ARG A 237 16.41 8.25 18.66
C ARG A 237 15.29 9.20 19.04
N SER A 238 15.23 10.37 18.41
CA SER A 238 14.16 11.36 18.64
C SER A 238 12.80 10.84 18.17
N ALA A 239 12.77 10.13 17.04
CA ALA A 239 11.59 9.50 16.48
C ALA A 239 11.00 8.44 17.42
N HIS A 240 11.82 7.60 18.06
CA HIS A 240 11.31 6.65 19.07
C HIS A 240 10.61 7.37 20.22
N VAL A 241 11.20 8.45 20.76
CA VAL A 241 10.58 9.23 21.84
C VAL A 241 9.25 9.83 21.39
N ALA A 242 9.21 10.40 20.18
CA ALA A 242 8.01 10.98 19.61
C ALA A 242 6.90 9.93 19.42
N VAL A 243 7.24 8.78 18.82
CA VAL A 243 6.31 7.68 18.58
C VAL A 243 5.79 7.10 19.89
N ASP A 244 6.65 6.87 20.89
CA ASP A 244 6.22 6.40 22.20
C ASP A 244 5.26 7.39 22.88
N ALA A 245 5.51 8.69 22.73
CA ALA A 245 4.62 9.72 23.27
C ALA A 245 3.26 9.75 22.56
N VAL A 246 3.25 9.59 21.23
CA VAL A 246 2.04 9.49 20.42
C VAL A 246 1.23 8.25 20.80
N LEU A 247 1.86 7.09 20.91
CA LEU A 247 1.21 5.82 21.25
C LEU A 247 0.54 5.87 22.63
N ARG A 248 1.12 6.61 23.60
CA ARG A 248 0.49 6.83 24.91
C ARG A 248 -0.80 7.66 24.83
N ARG A 249 -0.98 8.44 23.75
CA ARG A 249 -2.20 9.22 23.47
C ARG A 249 -3.18 8.46 22.58
N THR A 250 -2.75 7.40 21.92
CA THR A 250 -3.60 6.57 21.06
C THR A 250 -4.61 5.78 21.90
N PRO A 251 -5.91 5.82 21.58
CA PRO A 251 -6.91 5.07 22.32
C PRO A 251 -6.66 3.55 22.31
N ARG A 252 -6.93 2.91 23.45
CA ARG A 252 -6.92 1.45 23.56
C ARG A 252 -7.99 0.81 22.66
N PRO A 253 -7.80 -0.45 22.23
CA PRO A 253 -8.81 -1.17 21.47
C PRO A 253 -10.15 -1.15 22.19
N ARG A 254 -11.21 -0.80 21.47
CA ARG A 254 -12.58 -0.92 22.01
C ARG A 254 -13.20 -2.19 21.45
N PRO A 255 -13.95 -2.97 22.25
CA PRO A 255 -14.77 -4.04 21.71
C PRO A 255 -15.84 -3.40 20.82
N LEU A 256 -15.77 -3.69 19.52
CA LEU A 256 -16.81 -3.37 18.54
C LEU A 256 -17.60 -4.65 18.22
N PRO A 257 -18.91 -4.56 17.90
CA PRO A 257 -19.73 -5.73 17.59
C PRO A 257 -19.08 -6.61 16.51
N GLU A 258 -19.15 -7.93 16.68
CA GLU A 258 -18.45 -8.89 15.80
C GLU A 258 -18.90 -8.83 14.34
N GLY A 259 -20.15 -8.41 14.08
CA GLY A 259 -20.72 -8.26 12.74
C GLY A 259 -20.44 -6.91 12.04
N SER A 260 -19.47 -6.12 12.50
CA SER A 260 -19.16 -4.79 11.93
C SER A 260 -18.15 -4.79 10.78
N GLU A 261 -17.58 -5.94 10.43
CA GLU A 261 -16.77 -6.11 9.23
C GLU A 261 -17.61 -6.88 8.20
N ALA A 262 -17.89 -6.25 7.06
CA ALA A 262 -18.59 -6.93 5.98
C ALA A 262 -17.68 -8.00 5.36
N GLU A 263 -18.15 -9.25 5.28
CA GLU A 263 -17.44 -10.35 4.61
C GLU A 263 -17.07 -9.98 3.17
N ALA A 264 -17.97 -9.29 2.47
CA ALA A 264 -17.71 -8.75 1.14
C ALA A 264 -16.51 -7.78 1.12
N GLU A 265 -16.36 -6.90 2.12
CA GLU A 265 -15.22 -5.97 2.18
C GLU A 265 -13.89 -6.72 2.37
N ALA A 266 -13.88 -7.68 3.29
CA ALA A 266 -12.70 -8.48 3.57
C ALA A 266 -12.31 -9.37 2.37
N TRP A 267 -13.30 -9.94 1.67
CA TRP A 267 -13.09 -10.69 0.43
C TRP A 267 -12.51 -9.79 -0.65
N THR A 268 -13.22 -8.73 -1.03
CA THR A 268 -12.84 -7.82 -2.11
C THR A 268 -11.50 -7.16 -1.85
N THR A 269 -11.20 -6.74 -0.62
CA THR A 269 -9.88 -6.19 -0.28
C THR A 269 -8.77 -7.23 -0.44
N THR A 270 -9.02 -8.47 -0.01
CA THR A 270 -8.03 -9.56 -0.17
C THR A 270 -7.85 -9.97 -1.62
N ALA A 271 -8.95 -10.11 -2.39
CA ALA A 271 -8.91 -10.37 -3.82
C ALA A 271 -8.18 -9.24 -4.57
N GLY A 272 -8.51 -7.99 -4.26
CA GLY A 272 -7.85 -6.80 -4.81
C GLY A 272 -6.33 -6.84 -4.65
N MET A 273 -5.87 -7.24 -3.47
CA MET A 273 -4.45 -7.41 -3.16
C MET A 273 -3.82 -8.59 -3.92
N LEU A 274 -4.55 -9.69 -4.11
CA LEU A 274 -4.06 -10.91 -4.75
C LEU A 274 -4.05 -10.81 -6.29
N ARG A 275 -4.95 -10.01 -6.87
CA ARG A 275 -5.08 -9.78 -8.33
C ARG A 275 -3.83 -9.23 -9.01
N VAL A 276 -2.90 -8.64 -8.26
CA VAL A 276 -1.67 -8.04 -8.79
C VAL A 276 -0.41 -8.85 -8.42
N ARG A 277 -0.56 -9.97 -7.71
CA ARG A 277 0.58 -10.70 -7.13
C ARG A 277 1.43 -11.39 -8.17
N ALA A 278 0.81 -12.02 -9.18
CA ALA A 278 1.57 -12.64 -10.25
C ALA A 278 2.45 -11.59 -10.97
N ALA A 279 1.95 -10.38 -11.22
CA ALA A 279 2.73 -9.32 -11.84
C ALA A 279 3.92 -8.88 -10.96
N ARG A 280 3.69 -8.73 -9.66
CA ARG A 280 4.75 -8.45 -8.66
C ARG A 280 5.82 -9.52 -8.65
N TRP A 281 5.44 -10.79 -8.59
CA TRP A 281 6.40 -11.89 -8.53
C TRP A 281 7.19 -12.03 -9.82
N ILE A 282 6.54 -11.91 -10.99
CA ILE A 282 7.22 -11.91 -12.29
C ILE A 282 8.28 -10.80 -12.32
N TYR A 283 7.91 -9.57 -11.95
CA TYR A 283 8.85 -8.44 -11.90
C TYR A 283 9.97 -8.63 -10.87
N TYR A 284 9.69 -9.17 -9.68
CA TYR A 284 10.73 -9.37 -8.68
C TYR A 284 11.73 -10.46 -9.07
N LEU A 285 11.29 -11.47 -9.81
CA LEU A 285 12.14 -12.58 -10.26
C LEU A 285 12.97 -12.21 -11.49
N ASP A 286 12.48 -11.28 -12.30
CA ASP A 286 13.15 -10.79 -13.51
C ASP A 286 13.06 -9.24 -13.59
N PRO A 287 13.74 -8.51 -12.70
CA PRO A 287 13.70 -7.05 -12.71
C PRO A 287 14.63 -6.50 -13.79
N PRO A 288 14.43 -5.24 -14.22
CA PRO A 288 15.37 -4.54 -15.08
C PRO A 288 16.81 -4.58 -14.54
N PRO A 289 17.83 -4.47 -15.41
CA PRO A 289 19.22 -4.41 -14.98
C PRO A 289 19.45 -3.36 -13.88
N GLU A 290 20.32 -3.69 -12.93
CA GLU A 290 20.69 -2.81 -11.80
C GLU A 290 19.57 -2.54 -10.78
N THR A 291 18.38 -3.11 -10.98
CA THR A 291 17.27 -3.02 -10.02
C THR A 291 17.33 -4.18 -9.01
N ALA A 292 17.40 -3.84 -7.73
CA ALA A 292 17.35 -4.81 -6.64
C ALA A 292 15.91 -5.05 -6.18
N THR A 293 15.51 -6.32 -6.12
CA THR A 293 14.17 -6.76 -5.69
C THR A 293 14.21 -7.82 -4.59
N GLY A 294 15.40 -8.26 -4.14
CA GLY A 294 15.53 -9.34 -3.15
C GLY A 294 14.82 -9.04 -1.82
N TYR A 295 14.85 -7.79 -1.38
CA TYR A 295 14.12 -7.36 -0.18
C TYR A 295 12.59 -7.32 -0.40
N LEU A 296 12.12 -7.04 -1.63
CA LEU A 296 10.70 -7.12 -1.99
C LEU A 296 10.20 -8.56 -1.96
N ILE A 297 11.01 -9.50 -2.45
CA ILE A 297 10.74 -10.93 -2.34
C ILE A 297 10.56 -11.31 -0.87
N ALA A 298 11.48 -10.92 0.02
CA ALA A 298 11.34 -11.21 1.46
C ALA A 298 10.11 -10.55 2.09
N ARG A 299 9.73 -9.35 1.63
CA ARG A 299 8.55 -8.61 2.13
C ARG A 299 7.23 -9.29 1.77
N GLU A 300 7.16 -10.08 0.70
CA GLU A 300 5.95 -10.82 0.31
C GLU A 300 5.45 -11.74 1.42
N GLU A 301 6.32 -12.30 2.27
CA GLU A 301 5.92 -13.14 3.42
C GLU A 301 4.85 -12.46 4.27
N LYS A 302 5.05 -11.17 4.59
CA LYS A 302 4.11 -10.41 5.42
C LYS A 302 2.75 -10.27 4.73
N GLU A 303 2.76 -9.98 3.44
CA GLU A 303 1.56 -9.76 2.64
C GLU A 303 0.76 -11.06 2.47
N LEU A 304 1.44 -12.16 2.15
CA LEU A 304 0.81 -13.48 1.99
C LEU A 304 0.30 -14.02 3.32
N ARG A 305 1.02 -13.80 4.42
CA ARG A 305 0.54 -14.14 5.77
C ARG A 305 -0.71 -13.33 6.13
N SER A 306 -0.74 -12.05 5.80
CA SER A 306 -1.92 -11.19 6.02
C SER A 306 -3.14 -11.70 5.26
N ALA A 307 -2.97 -12.01 3.96
CA ALA A 307 -4.03 -12.58 3.13
C ALA A 307 -4.51 -13.93 3.69
N ARG A 308 -3.59 -14.85 3.98
CA ARG A 308 -3.93 -16.17 4.56
C ARG A 308 -4.71 -16.03 5.87
N ASN A 309 -4.32 -15.11 6.75
CA ASN A 309 -5.04 -14.86 8.00
C ASN A 309 -6.46 -14.33 7.75
N THR A 310 -6.64 -13.48 6.74
CA THR A 310 -7.97 -12.97 6.37
C THR A 310 -8.83 -14.05 5.72
N LEU A 311 -8.27 -14.83 4.80
CA LEU A 311 -8.99 -15.96 4.20
C LEU A 311 -9.38 -17.02 5.24
N THR A 312 -8.52 -17.30 6.22
CA THR A 312 -8.86 -18.21 7.34
C THR A 312 -10.09 -17.71 8.10
N ARG A 313 -10.15 -16.41 8.42
CA ARG A 313 -11.32 -15.81 9.09
C ARG A 313 -12.57 -15.76 8.21
N LEU A 314 -12.39 -15.60 6.90
CA LEU A 314 -13.49 -15.63 5.94
C LEU A 314 -14.09 -17.03 5.84
N ALA A 315 -13.24 -18.06 5.80
CA ALA A 315 -13.69 -19.46 5.72
C ALA A 315 -14.64 -19.83 6.88
N ASP A 316 -14.41 -19.30 8.08
CA ASP A 316 -15.26 -19.51 9.26
C ASP A 316 -16.64 -18.81 9.18
N ARG A 317 -16.79 -17.85 8.25
CA ARG A 317 -17.96 -16.96 8.14
C ARG A 317 -18.76 -17.15 6.85
N THR A 318 -18.10 -17.60 5.79
CA THR A 318 -18.74 -17.95 4.51
C THR A 318 -19.34 -19.36 4.56
N SER A 319 -20.32 -19.63 3.70
CA SER A 319 -20.94 -20.96 3.56
C SER A 319 -21.09 -21.35 2.09
N GLY A 320 -21.37 -22.63 1.82
CA GLY A 320 -21.54 -23.14 0.45
C GLY A 320 -20.25 -23.12 -0.37
N ASP A 321 -20.39 -22.83 -1.66
CA ASP A 321 -19.28 -22.86 -2.63
C ASP A 321 -18.21 -21.81 -2.32
N ASP A 322 -18.60 -20.64 -1.80
CA ASP A 322 -17.67 -19.59 -1.39
C ASP A 322 -16.72 -20.06 -0.29
N ALA A 323 -17.21 -20.84 0.69
CA ALA A 323 -16.36 -21.38 1.75
C ALA A 323 -15.32 -22.38 1.22
N LEU A 324 -15.72 -23.21 0.23
CA LEU A 324 -14.81 -24.12 -0.45
C LEU A 324 -13.73 -23.36 -1.23
N LEU A 325 -14.13 -22.30 -1.93
CA LEU A 325 -13.24 -21.46 -2.72
C LEU A 325 -12.23 -20.71 -1.85
N VAL A 326 -12.66 -20.11 -0.73
CA VAL A 326 -11.77 -19.45 0.24
C VAL A 326 -10.76 -20.43 0.81
N LYS A 327 -11.23 -21.62 1.21
CA LYS A 327 -10.35 -22.66 1.76
C LYS A 327 -9.30 -23.09 0.75
N ALA A 328 -9.72 -23.38 -0.49
CA ALA A 328 -8.82 -23.75 -1.57
C ALA A 328 -7.79 -22.63 -1.82
N MET A 329 -8.22 -21.37 -1.90
CA MET A 329 -7.30 -20.24 -2.08
C MET A 329 -6.33 -20.07 -0.89
N THR A 330 -6.78 -20.33 0.34
CA THR A 330 -5.94 -20.29 1.55
C THR A 330 -4.81 -21.34 1.48
N GLU A 331 -5.12 -22.53 0.97
CA GLU A 331 -4.16 -23.63 0.82
C GLU A 331 -3.09 -23.34 -0.24
N LEU A 332 -3.38 -22.46 -1.21
CA LEU A 332 -2.42 -21.99 -2.23
C LEU A 332 -1.47 -20.90 -1.72
N LEU A 333 -1.61 -20.42 -0.48
CA LEU A 333 -0.73 -19.40 0.12
C LEU A 333 0.25 -20.03 1.13
N PRO A 334 1.57 -19.78 0.98
CA PRO A 334 2.57 -20.41 1.82
C PRO A 334 2.60 -19.75 3.21
N PRO A 335 2.83 -20.53 4.28
CA PRO A 335 2.89 -19.99 5.65
C PRO A 335 4.29 -19.51 6.09
N GLY A 336 5.30 -19.57 5.21
CA GLY A 336 6.72 -19.38 5.56
C GLY A 336 7.39 -18.20 4.84
N PRO A 337 8.71 -18.04 5.06
CA PRO A 337 9.48 -16.99 4.42
C PRO A 337 9.45 -17.13 2.90
N THR A 338 9.44 -16.00 2.23
CA THR A 338 9.43 -15.92 0.77
C THR A 338 10.86 -15.72 0.25
N THR A 339 11.22 -16.57 -0.71
CA THR A 339 12.49 -16.52 -1.46
C THR A 339 12.18 -16.54 -2.95
N ALA A 340 13.19 -16.33 -3.81
CA ALA A 340 13.00 -16.44 -5.26
C ALA A 340 12.45 -17.83 -5.66
N SER A 341 12.96 -18.91 -5.04
CA SER A 341 12.43 -20.27 -5.25
C SER A 341 10.96 -20.35 -4.84
N THR A 342 10.60 -19.78 -3.69
CA THR A 342 9.21 -19.75 -3.21
C THR A 342 8.28 -19.07 -4.21
N LEU A 343 8.70 -17.95 -4.80
CA LEU A 343 7.88 -17.24 -5.79
C LEU A 343 7.76 -18.00 -7.11
N HIS A 344 8.83 -18.65 -7.58
CA HIS A 344 8.75 -19.56 -8.73
C HIS A 344 7.76 -20.71 -8.48
N ASP A 345 7.82 -21.33 -7.31
CA ASP A 345 6.92 -22.41 -6.92
C ASP A 345 5.46 -21.93 -6.84
N LEU A 346 5.23 -20.72 -6.32
CA LEU A 346 3.89 -20.11 -6.26
C LEU A 346 3.34 -19.80 -7.65
N LEU A 347 4.13 -19.22 -8.56
CA LEU A 347 3.70 -19.00 -9.94
C LEU A 347 3.32 -20.32 -10.61
N ALA A 348 4.15 -21.36 -10.45
CA ALA A 348 3.86 -22.68 -10.99
C ALA A 348 2.61 -23.30 -10.34
N LEU A 349 2.42 -23.13 -9.03
CA LEU A 349 1.26 -23.64 -8.30
C LEU A 349 -0.03 -22.93 -8.74
N TRP A 350 -0.04 -21.60 -8.78
CA TRP A 350 -1.19 -20.82 -9.23
C TRP A 350 -1.54 -21.10 -10.69
N SER A 351 -0.54 -21.32 -11.55
CA SER A 351 -0.76 -21.75 -12.93
C SER A 351 -1.44 -23.13 -13.00
N ARG A 352 -1.02 -24.11 -12.18
CA ARG A 352 -1.67 -25.43 -12.11
C ARG A 352 -3.09 -25.38 -11.55
N HIS A 353 -3.35 -24.46 -10.63
CA HIS A 353 -4.66 -24.26 -9.99
C HIS A 353 -5.39 -23.02 -10.54
N ARG A 354 -5.18 -22.70 -11.83
CA ARG A 354 -5.65 -21.45 -12.44
C ARG A 354 -7.15 -21.22 -12.24
N SER A 355 -7.99 -22.24 -12.36
CA SER A 355 -9.44 -22.08 -12.16
C SER A 355 -9.78 -21.58 -10.76
N VAL A 356 -9.21 -22.18 -9.70
CA VAL A 356 -9.44 -21.76 -8.30
C VAL A 356 -9.01 -20.32 -8.09
N VAL A 357 -7.85 -19.93 -8.64
CA VAL A 357 -7.33 -18.58 -8.52
C VAL A 357 -8.24 -17.59 -9.27
N GLU A 358 -8.54 -17.85 -10.53
CA GLU A 358 -9.38 -16.98 -11.37
C GLU A 358 -10.79 -16.81 -10.79
N ASP A 359 -11.40 -17.92 -10.33
CA ASP A 359 -12.72 -17.92 -9.69
C ASP A 359 -12.72 -17.07 -8.41
N PHE A 360 -11.72 -17.24 -7.54
CA PHE A 360 -11.61 -16.45 -6.30
C PHE A 360 -11.42 -14.95 -6.59
N LEU A 361 -10.53 -14.62 -7.53
CA LEU A 361 -10.20 -13.23 -7.87
C LEU A 361 -11.34 -12.53 -8.62
N SER A 362 -12.26 -13.28 -9.24
CA SER A 362 -13.38 -12.73 -10.01
C SER A 362 -14.70 -12.78 -9.25
N ALA A 363 -14.79 -13.54 -8.17
CA ALA A 363 -15.97 -13.63 -7.33
C ALA A 363 -16.41 -12.24 -6.85
N HIS A 364 -17.72 -12.01 -6.82
CA HIS A 364 -18.36 -10.79 -6.32
C HIS A 364 -17.98 -9.47 -7.02
N SER A 365 -17.31 -9.55 -8.18
CA SER A 365 -16.77 -8.39 -8.92
C SER A 365 -17.76 -7.76 -9.91
N THR A 366 -18.83 -8.48 -10.26
CA THR A 366 -19.90 -8.07 -11.18
C THR A 366 -21.15 -7.61 -10.46
#